data_AF-A0A9X7F671-F1
#
_entry.id   AF-A0A9X7F671-F1
#
_cell.length_a   1.000
_cell.length_b   1.000
_cell.length_c   1.000
_cell.angle_alpha   90.00
_cell.angle_beta   90.00
_cell.angle_gamma   90.00
#
_symmetry.space_group_name_H-M   'P 1'
#
loop_
_entity.id
_entity.type
_entity.pdbx_description
1 polymer ?
#
loop_
_entity_poly.entity_id
_entity_poly.type
_entity_poly.pdbx_seq_one_letter_code
_entity_poly.pdbx_strand_id
1 'polypeptide(L)'
;MKRFLTPLPIGIVLADLIYGFVLNVMQGLNLQQTASNQSGTLSVTPDIAFNSLQIIANGGMVCIIGFGLIVLFQLNRAVLRRQILPIGIFRTLGLLAVLAFSISSLWEWLHAALSLLSGRNVLNFSNPRYLVTAACMPIIAFLCILRLYNWYRLHRTVATDDASATL
;
A
#
# COMPACT_ATOMS: atom_id res chain seq x y z
N MET A 1 -5.21 -10.22 -22.30
CA MET A 1 -6.02 -9.46 -21.32
C MET A 1 -5.57 -9.61 -19.86
N LYS A 2 -5.27 -10.81 -19.32
CA LYS A 2 -4.82 -11.02 -17.92
C LYS A 2 -3.60 -10.18 -17.46
N ARG A 3 -2.72 -9.76 -18.40
CA ARG A 3 -1.53 -8.91 -18.16
C ARG A 3 -1.85 -7.47 -17.74
N PHE A 4 -3.03 -6.93 -18.10
CA PHE A 4 -3.42 -5.55 -17.79
C PHE A 4 -4.36 -5.44 -16.58
N LEU A 5 -5.07 -6.52 -16.24
CA LEU A 5 -5.96 -6.57 -15.07
C LEU A 5 -5.21 -6.78 -13.74
N THR A 6 -4.06 -7.44 -13.77
CA THR A 6 -3.23 -7.69 -12.58
C THR A 6 -2.56 -6.44 -11.97
N PRO A 7 -2.07 -5.44 -12.74
CA PRO A 7 -1.53 -4.21 -12.16
C PRO A 7 -2.59 -3.20 -11.68
N LEU A 8 -3.86 -3.38 -12.08
CA LEU A 8 -4.93 -2.41 -11.86
C LEU A 8 -5.21 -2.12 -10.36
N PRO A 9 -5.30 -3.13 -9.46
CA PRO A 9 -5.50 -2.89 -8.03
C PRO A 9 -4.35 -2.10 -7.40
N ILE A 10 -3.11 -2.36 -7.84
CA ILE A 10 -1.91 -1.66 -7.34
C ILE A 10 -1.99 -0.18 -7.73
N GLY A 11 -2.38 0.11 -8.98
CA GLY A 11 -2.54 1.49 -9.45
C GLY A 11 -3.65 2.25 -8.72
N ILE A 12 -4.80 1.61 -8.48
CA ILE A 12 -5.92 2.22 -7.74
C ILE A 12 -5.49 2.59 -6.32
N VAL A 13 -4.87 1.67 -5.58
CA VAL A 13 -4.45 1.93 -4.20
C VAL A 13 -3.33 2.97 -4.15
N LEU A 14 -2.41 2.98 -5.12
CA LEU A 14 -1.38 4.01 -5.20
C LEU A 14 -1.98 5.41 -5.44
N ALA A 15 -2.94 5.52 -6.37
CA ALA A 15 -3.62 6.78 -6.65
C ALA A 15 -4.44 7.25 -5.44
N ASP A 16 -5.14 6.33 -4.77
CA ASP A 16 -5.93 6.64 -3.58
C ASP A 16 -5.05 7.09 -2.40
N LEU A 17 -3.88 6.46 -2.23
CA LEU A 17 -2.89 6.81 -1.23
C LEU A 17 -2.33 8.23 -1.45
N ILE A 18 -2.00 8.58 -2.69
CA ILE A 18 -1.54 9.94 -3.05
C ILE A 18 -2.67 10.95 -2.81
N TYR A 19 -3.88 10.66 -3.27
CA TYR A 19 -5.01 11.56 -3.12
C TYR A 19 -5.39 11.76 -1.65
N GLY A 20 -5.39 10.69 -0.84
CA GLY A 20 -5.59 10.77 0.60
C GLY A 20 -4.51 11.60 1.31
N PHE A 21 -3.26 11.49 0.88
CA PHE A 21 -2.18 12.32 1.40
C PHE A 21 -2.37 13.81 1.08
N VAL A 22 -2.73 14.15 -0.17
CA VAL A 22 -3.02 15.54 -0.55
C VAL A 22 -4.15 16.13 0.29
N LEU A 23 -5.23 15.36 0.51
CA LEU A 23 -6.31 15.78 1.39
C LEU A 23 -5.84 15.98 2.84
N ASN A 24 -5.00 15.08 3.36
CA ASN A 24 -4.44 15.19 4.71
C ASN A 24 -3.58 16.46 4.87
N VAL A 25 -2.74 16.77 3.88
CA VAL A 25 -1.92 17.99 3.85
C VAL A 25 -2.80 19.23 3.78
N MET A 26 -3.81 19.27 2.90
CA MET A 26 -4.72 20.40 2.79
C MET A 26 -5.49 20.65 4.09
N GLN A 27 -5.95 19.60 4.76
CA GLN A 27 -6.61 19.71 6.07
C GLN A 27 -5.63 20.22 7.13
N GLY A 28 -4.41 19.69 7.18
CA GLY A 28 -3.38 20.13 8.11
C GLY A 28 -3.03 21.62 7.95
N LEU A 29 -2.92 22.10 6.71
CA LEU A 29 -2.66 23.50 6.40
C LEU A 29 -3.84 24.43 6.76
N ASN A 30 -5.08 24.03 6.47
CA ASN A 30 -6.28 24.81 6.83
C ASN A 30 -6.41 24.96 8.36
N LEU A 31 -6.13 23.90 9.12
CA LEU A 31 -6.14 23.94 10.58
C LEU A 31 -5.06 24.90 11.12
N GLN A 32 -3.87 24.87 10.52
CA GLN A 32 -2.77 25.77 10.91
C GLN A 32 -3.07 27.24 10.55
N GLN A 33 -3.70 27.51 9.41
CA GLN A 33 -4.16 28.85 9.03
C GLN A 33 -5.26 29.37 9.98
N THR A 34 -6.20 28.51 10.37
CA THR A 34 -7.27 28.87 11.31
C THR A 34 -6.70 29.20 12.70
N ALA A 35 -5.74 28.41 13.19
CA ALA A 35 -5.05 28.67 14.45
C ALA A 35 -4.19 29.95 14.42
N SER A 36 -3.53 30.23 13.29
CA SER A 36 -2.73 31.44 13.07
C SER A 36 -3.58 32.71 12.99
N ASN A 37 -4.79 32.64 12.46
CA ASN A 37 -5.71 33.80 12.36
C ASN A 37 -6.37 34.14 13.70
N GLN A 38 -6.37 33.23 14.68
CA GLN A 38 -6.97 33.44 16.01
C GLN A 38 -5.95 33.91 17.07
N SER A 39 -4.65 33.79 16.82
CA SER A 39 -3.63 33.94 17.87
C SER A 39 -2.67 35.09 17.57
N GLY A 40 -2.97 36.27 18.11
CA GLY A 40 -2.05 37.42 18.21
C GLY A 40 -0.93 37.23 19.25
N THR A 41 -0.58 35.99 19.59
CA THR A 41 0.43 35.66 20.61
C THR A 41 1.33 34.55 20.05
N LEU A 42 2.61 34.87 19.83
CA LEU A 42 3.65 33.92 19.42
C LEU A 42 4.00 32.93 20.55
N SER A 43 3.03 32.12 21.00
CA SER A 43 3.36 30.86 21.67
C SER A 43 3.19 29.76 20.63
N VAL A 44 4.29 29.08 20.33
CA VAL A 44 4.26 27.81 19.58
C VAL A 44 3.51 26.83 20.47
N THR A 45 2.18 26.82 20.32
CA THR A 45 1.30 25.97 21.12
C THR A 45 1.57 24.52 20.74
N PRO A 46 1.65 23.57 21.70
CA PRO A 46 1.98 22.17 21.45
C PRO A 46 1.19 21.52 20.30
N ASP A 47 -0.04 21.97 20.07
CA ASP A 47 -0.92 21.48 19.00
C ASP A 47 -0.38 21.72 17.57
N ILE A 48 0.33 22.83 17.32
CA ILE A 48 0.93 23.10 16.00
C ILE A 48 2.10 22.12 15.74
N ALA A 49 2.93 21.86 16.75
CA ALA A 49 4.04 20.91 16.63
C ALA A 49 3.54 19.47 16.45
N PHE A 50 2.44 19.11 17.12
CA PHE A 50 1.85 17.77 17.01
C PHE A 50 1.15 17.53 15.66
N ASN A 51 0.44 18.53 15.14
CA ASN A 51 -0.20 18.45 13.82
C ASN A 51 0.85 18.35 12.69
N SER A 52 1.93 19.13 12.76
CA SER A 52 3.03 19.03 11.79
C SER A 52 3.77 17.69 11.86
N LEU A 53 3.97 17.13 13.06
CA LEU A 53 4.53 15.78 13.23
C LEU A 53 3.62 14.71 12.62
N GLN A 54 2.29 14.84 12.76
CA GLN A 54 1.33 13.91 12.15
C GLN A 54 1.38 13.95 10.63
N ILE A 55 1.48 15.13 10.02
CA ILE A 55 1.63 15.27 8.56
C ILE A 55 2.93 14.59 8.10
N ILE A 56 4.03 14.79 8.83
CA ILE A 56 5.33 14.16 8.53
C ILE A 56 5.22 12.63 8.66
N ALA A 57 4.60 12.13 9.73
CA ALA A 57 4.42 10.69 9.96
C ALA A 57 3.54 10.06 8.88
N ASN A 58 2.41 10.69 8.54
CA ASN A 58 1.51 10.25 7.46
C ASN A 58 2.23 10.28 6.11
N GLY A 59 3.00 11.33 5.82
CA GLY A 59 3.82 11.44 4.62
C GLY A 59 4.90 10.35 4.54
N GLY A 60 5.56 10.05 5.66
CA GLY A 60 6.52 8.96 5.76
C GLY A 60 5.90 7.61 5.41
N MET A 61 4.74 7.29 6.00
CA MET A 61 4.01 6.06 5.66
C MET A 61 3.61 6.01 4.18
N VAL A 62 3.12 7.11 3.63
CA VAL A 62 2.76 7.22 2.19
C VAL A 62 3.99 6.97 1.31
N CYS A 63 5.15 7.53 1.64
CA CYS A 63 6.39 7.28 0.91
C CYS A 63 6.84 5.82 0.99
N ILE A 64 6.81 5.21 2.19
CA ILE A 64 7.24 3.81 2.41
C ILE A 64 6.31 2.84 1.68
N ILE A 65 4.99 2.97 1.88
CA ILE A 65 3.99 2.10 1.26
C ILE A 65 3.93 2.35 -0.25
N GLY A 66 3.99 3.61 -0.69
CA GLY A 66 4.04 3.98 -2.10
C GLY A 66 5.25 3.38 -2.81
N PHE A 67 6.43 3.46 -2.19
CA PHE A 67 7.64 2.80 -2.71
C PHE A 67 7.45 1.28 -2.80
N GLY A 68 6.92 0.64 -1.76
CA GLY A 68 6.63 -0.79 -1.78
C GLY A 68 5.65 -1.18 -2.88
N LEU A 69 4.59 -0.39 -3.11
CA LEU A 69 3.62 -0.63 -4.18
C LEU A 69 4.27 -0.49 -5.57
N ILE A 70 5.17 0.48 -5.76
CA ILE A 70 5.96 0.62 -6.98
C ILE A 70 6.86 -0.61 -7.19
N VAL A 71 7.52 -1.10 -6.14
CA VAL A 71 8.34 -2.34 -6.22
C VAL A 71 7.47 -3.54 -6.56
N LEU A 72 6.29 -3.68 -5.95
CA LEU A 72 5.34 -4.73 -6.27
C LEU A 72 4.84 -4.65 -7.72
N PHE A 73 4.62 -3.43 -8.22
CA PHE A 73 4.27 -3.20 -9.62
C PHE A 73 5.38 -3.66 -10.57
N GLN A 74 6.64 -3.32 -10.26
CA GLN A 74 7.81 -3.78 -11.01
C GLN A 74 7.95 -5.30 -10.97
N LEU A 75 7.76 -5.91 -9.80
CA LEU A 75 7.82 -7.37 -9.62
C LEU A 75 6.72 -8.07 -10.44
N ASN A 76 5.48 -7.56 -10.39
CA ASN A 76 4.37 -8.08 -11.17
C ASN A 76 4.70 -8.05 -12.67
N ARG A 77 5.28 -6.93 -13.16
CA ARG A 77 5.71 -6.78 -14.55
C ARG A 77 6.85 -7.74 -14.92
N ALA A 78 7.85 -7.89 -14.05
CA ALA A 78 9.00 -8.77 -14.27
C ALA A 78 8.58 -10.25 -14.37
N VAL A 79 7.78 -10.74 -13.40
CA VAL A 79 7.24 -12.11 -13.41
C VAL A 79 6.39 -12.36 -14.66
N LEU A 80 5.55 -11.40 -15.07
CA LEU A 80 4.74 -11.49 -16.29
C LEU A 80 5.59 -11.56 -17.58
N ARG A 81 6.80 -10.99 -17.56
CA ARG A 81 7.78 -11.03 -18.66
C ARG A 81 8.78 -12.19 -18.54
N ARG A 82 8.65 -13.05 -17.51
CA ARG A 82 9.62 -14.11 -17.16
C ARG A 82 11.05 -13.58 -16.97
N GLN A 83 11.16 -12.35 -16.49
CA GLN A 83 12.45 -11.71 -16.21
C GLN A 83 12.74 -11.77 -14.71
N ILE A 84 14.00 -12.00 -14.36
CA ILE A 84 14.48 -11.93 -12.99
C ILE A 84 14.64 -10.46 -12.60
N LEU A 85 13.87 -10.01 -11.61
CA LEU A 85 14.08 -8.71 -10.99
C LEU A 85 15.16 -8.85 -9.91
N PRO A 86 16.25 -8.06 -9.95
CA PRO A 86 17.21 -8.03 -8.85
C PRO A 86 16.54 -7.40 -7.62
N ILE A 87 16.34 -8.20 -6.58
CA ILE A 87 15.74 -7.74 -5.32
C ILE A 87 16.87 -7.42 -4.35
N GLY A 88 17.18 -6.13 -4.18
CA GLY A 88 18.05 -5.64 -3.11
C GLY A 88 17.31 -5.43 -1.79
N ILE A 89 18.06 -5.13 -0.72
CA ILE A 89 17.53 -4.96 0.65
C ILE A 89 16.42 -3.91 0.74
N PHE A 90 16.54 -2.77 0.05
CA PHE A 90 15.48 -1.75 0.07
C PHE A 90 14.18 -2.26 -0.57
N ARG A 91 14.27 -3.06 -1.64
CA ARG A 91 13.10 -3.63 -2.33
C ARG A 91 12.41 -4.69 -1.48
N THR A 92 13.17 -5.50 -0.72
CA THR A 92 12.57 -6.45 0.23
C THR A 92 11.84 -5.73 1.36
N LEU A 93 12.43 -4.70 1.94
CA LEU A 93 11.79 -3.89 2.98
C LEU A 93 10.49 -3.24 2.50
N GLY A 94 10.50 -2.67 1.29
CA GLY A 94 9.29 -2.11 0.68
C GLY A 94 8.18 -3.16 0.46
N LEU A 95 8.54 -4.35 -0.02
CA LEU A 95 7.59 -5.46 -0.17
C LEU A 95 7.06 -5.96 1.18
N LEU A 96 7.91 -6.05 2.19
CA LEU A 96 7.53 -6.43 3.55
C LEU A 96 6.55 -5.41 4.16
N ALA A 97 6.80 -4.11 3.97
CA ALA A 97 5.91 -3.06 4.44
C ALA A 97 4.51 -3.17 3.81
N VAL A 98 4.44 -3.34 2.48
CA VAL A 98 3.16 -3.55 1.78
C VAL A 98 2.49 -4.84 2.25
N LEU A 99 3.25 -5.92 2.41
CA LEU A 99 2.73 -7.20 2.86
C LEU A 99 2.14 -7.09 4.28
N ALA A 100 2.86 -6.47 5.21
CA ALA A 100 2.40 -6.27 6.59
C ALA A 100 1.08 -5.49 6.62
N PHE A 101 0.99 -4.40 5.85
CA PHE A 101 -0.23 -3.59 5.78
C PHE A 101 -1.38 -4.33 5.09
N SER A 102 -1.09 -5.09 4.02
CA SER A 102 -2.11 -5.80 3.25
C SER A 102 -2.62 -7.07 3.95
N ILE A 103 -1.80 -7.74 4.78
CA ILE A 103 -2.22 -8.87 5.61
C ILE A 103 -3.24 -8.42 6.66
N SER A 104 -3.01 -7.25 7.28
CA SER A 104 -3.97 -6.68 8.23
C SER A 104 -5.36 -6.50 7.57
N SER A 105 -5.39 -6.06 6.30
CA SER A 105 -6.64 -5.93 5.54
C SER A 105 -7.38 -7.26 5.33
N LEU A 106 -6.67 -8.39 5.13
CA LEU A 106 -7.31 -9.70 5.02
C LEU A 106 -8.05 -10.09 6.29
N TRP A 107 -7.45 -9.76 7.44
CA TRP A 107 -8.04 -10.01 8.75
C TRP A 107 -9.31 -9.18 8.98
N GLU A 108 -9.27 -7.88 8.65
CA GLU A 108 -10.44 -7.00 8.73
C GLU A 108 -11.59 -7.47 7.83
N TRP A 109 -11.29 -7.91 6.61
CA TRP A 109 -12.31 -8.47 5.71
C TRP A 109 -12.91 -9.78 6.24
N LEU A 110 -12.11 -10.63 6.90
CA LEU A 110 -12.61 -11.84 7.56
C LEU A 110 -13.60 -11.49 8.69
N HIS A 111 -13.24 -10.52 9.55
CA HIS A 111 -14.14 -10.05 10.60
C HIS A 111 -15.39 -9.36 10.06
N ALA A 112 -15.26 -8.58 8.98
CA ALA A 112 -16.40 -7.96 8.31
C ALA A 112 -17.37 -9.02 7.76
N ALA A 113 -16.85 -10.09 7.15
CA ALA A 113 -17.67 -11.20 6.66
C ALA A 113 -18.40 -11.94 7.79
N LEU A 114 -17.72 -12.22 8.91
CA LEU A 114 -18.34 -12.81 10.10
C LEU A 114 -19.41 -11.90 10.70
N SER A 115 -19.18 -10.58 10.70
CA SER A 115 -20.14 -9.60 11.20
C SER A 115 -21.40 -9.50 10.32
N LEU A 116 -21.22 -9.57 9.00
CA LEU A 116 -22.32 -9.65 8.03
C LEU A 116 -23.15 -10.92 8.22
N LEU A 117 -22.49 -12.07 8.40
CA LEU A 117 -23.15 -13.34 8.72
C LEU A 117 -23.92 -13.29 10.04
N SER A 118 -23.44 -12.49 11.00
CA SER A 118 -24.09 -12.23 12.28
C SER A 118 -25.24 -11.20 12.19
N GLY A 119 -25.59 -10.74 10.98
CA GLY A 119 -26.67 -9.78 10.75
C GLY A 119 -26.31 -8.31 11.00
N ARG A 120 -25.03 -7.98 11.26
CA ARG A 120 -24.58 -6.60 11.43
C ARG A 120 -24.16 -6.01 10.09
N ASN A 121 -24.74 -4.86 9.72
CA ASN A 121 -24.29 -4.15 8.54
C ASN A 121 -23.01 -3.37 8.85
N VAL A 122 -21.88 -3.83 8.29
CA VAL A 122 -20.56 -3.21 8.42
C VAL A 122 -20.10 -2.53 7.12
N LEU A 123 -20.91 -2.62 6.05
CA LEU A 123 -20.60 -2.01 4.76
C LEU A 123 -21.23 -0.64 4.66
N ASN A 124 -20.40 0.37 4.46
CA ASN A 124 -20.85 1.74 4.26
C ASN A 124 -20.82 2.11 2.76
N PHE A 125 -21.99 2.32 2.18
CA PHE A 125 -22.15 2.72 0.77
C PHE A 125 -22.17 4.24 0.55
N SER A 126 -22.02 5.05 1.62
CA SER A 126 -22.06 6.52 1.53
C SER A 126 -20.95 7.10 0.65
N ASN A 127 -19.82 6.41 0.51
CA ASN A 127 -18.70 6.89 -0.28
C ASN A 127 -18.04 5.72 -1.04
N PRO A 128 -18.38 5.52 -2.34
CA PRO A 128 -17.98 4.35 -3.10
C PRO A 128 -16.46 4.24 -3.27
N ARG A 129 -15.73 5.37 -3.18
CA ARG A 129 -14.27 5.42 -3.22
C ARG A 129 -13.63 4.50 -2.18
N TYR A 130 -14.02 4.61 -0.91
CA TYR A 130 -13.42 3.82 0.17
C TYR A 130 -13.75 2.34 0.04
N LEU A 131 -14.95 2.01 -0.46
CA LEU A 131 -15.36 0.62 -0.70
C LEU A 131 -14.49 -0.03 -1.78
N VAL A 132 -14.21 0.70 -2.86
CA VAL A 132 -13.36 0.22 -3.97
C VAL A 132 -11.92 0.03 -3.50
N THR A 133 -11.34 1.01 -2.78
CA THR A 133 -9.98 0.87 -2.24
C THR A 133 -9.91 -0.31 -1.26
N ALA A 134 -10.88 -0.44 -0.35
CA ALA A 134 -10.92 -1.51 0.63
C ALA A 134 -10.99 -2.90 -0.04
N ALA A 135 -11.76 -3.03 -1.13
CA ALA A 135 -11.81 -4.28 -1.91
C ALA A 135 -10.50 -4.57 -2.66
N CYS A 136 -9.73 -3.55 -3.03
CA CYS A 136 -8.44 -3.72 -3.72
C CYS A 136 -7.31 -4.20 -2.79
N MET A 137 -7.33 -3.82 -1.51
CA MET A 137 -6.29 -4.21 -0.54
C MET A 137 -6.08 -5.72 -0.37
N PRO A 138 -7.11 -6.58 -0.18
CA PRO A 138 -6.92 -8.02 -0.08
C PRO A 138 -6.39 -8.63 -1.40
N ILE A 139 -6.75 -8.05 -2.54
CA ILE A 139 -6.24 -8.46 -3.85
C ILE A 139 -4.73 -8.16 -3.94
N ILE A 140 -4.28 -7.02 -3.43
CA ILE A 140 -2.85 -6.67 -3.37
C ILE A 140 -2.09 -7.66 -2.48
N ALA A 141 -2.64 -8.04 -1.32
CA ALA A 141 -2.05 -9.05 -0.45
C ALA A 141 -1.81 -10.36 -1.19
N PHE A 142 -2.85 -10.86 -1.87
CA PHE A 142 -2.79 -12.09 -2.66
C PHE A 142 -1.78 -11.99 -3.81
N LEU A 143 -1.78 -10.88 -4.55
CA LEU A 143 -0.83 -10.64 -5.63
C LEU A 143 0.62 -10.58 -5.12
N CYS A 144 0.84 -9.95 -3.97
CA CYS A 144 2.17 -9.87 -3.36
C CYS A 144 2.72 -11.26 -3.04
N ILE A 145 1.92 -12.10 -2.36
CA ILE A 145 2.29 -13.48 -2.02
C ILE A 145 2.54 -14.31 -3.30
N LEU A 146 1.60 -14.28 -4.24
CA LEU A 146 1.69 -15.07 -5.48
C LEU A 146 2.88 -14.66 -6.35
N ARG A 147 3.21 -13.36 -6.42
CA ARG A 147 4.36 -12.89 -7.20
C ARG A 147 5.69 -13.19 -6.52
N LEU A 148 5.76 -13.09 -5.19
CA LEU A 148 6.95 -13.48 -4.44
C LEU A 148 7.23 -14.98 -4.59
N TYR A 149 6.18 -15.82 -4.50
CA TYR A 149 6.30 -17.26 -4.72
C TYR A 149 6.77 -17.60 -6.14
N ASN A 150 6.16 -16.99 -7.16
CA ASN A 150 6.56 -17.23 -8.55
C ASN A 150 7.99 -16.73 -8.86
N TRP A 151 8.41 -15.62 -8.25
CA TRP A 151 9.78 -15.13 -8.36
C TRP A 151 10.78 -16.10 -7.72
N TYR A 152 10.46 -16.63 -6.53
CA TYR A 152 11.28 -17.65 -5.87
C TYR A 152 11.40 -18.93 -6.70
N ARG A 153 10.27 -19.40 -7.27
CA ARG A 153 10.26 -20.55 -8.18
C ARG A 153 11.13 -20.31 -9.42
N LEU A 154 11.05 -19.12 -10.03
CA LEU A 154 11.83 -18.77 -11.23
C LEU A 154 13.34 -18.75 -10.96
N HIS A 155 13.76 -18.26 -9.79
CA HIS A 155 15.17 -18.31 -9.38
C HIS A 155 15.66 -19.75 -9.22
N ARG A 156 14.83 -20.59 -8.60
CA ARG A 156 15.18 -21.99 -8.40
C ARG A 156 15.31 -22.74 -9.73
N THR A 157 14.42 -22.51 -10.69
CA THR A 157 14.52 -23.16 -12.02
C THR A 157 15.76 -22.74 -12.77
N VAL A 158 16.12 -21.45 -12.76
CA VAL A 158 17.35 -20.96 -13.43
C VAL A 158 18.60 -21.52 -12.77
N ALA A 159 18.66 -21.55 -11.43
CA ALA A 159 19.76 -22.16 -10.70
C ALA A 159 19.90 -23.68 -10.96
N THR A 160 18.80 -24.36 -11.28
CA THR A 160 18.83 -25.81 -11.59
C THR A 160 19.29 -26.07 -13.03
N ASP A 161 18.88 -25.24 -14.00
CA ASP A 161 19.35 -25.31 -15.39
C ASP A 161 20.87 -25.05 -15.47
N ASP A 162 21.37 -24.01 -14.79
CA ASP A 162 22.80 -23.68 -14.76
C ASP A 162 23.64 -24.84 -14.20
N ALA A 163 23.15 -25.53 -13.15
CA ALA A 163 23.83 -26.68 -12.56
C ALA A 163 23.86 -27.91 -13.50
N SER A 164 22.84 -28.08 -14.34
CA SER A 164 22.76 -29.18 -15.32
C SER A 164 23.57 -28.93 -16.59
N ALA A 165 23.83 -27.67 -16.94
CA ALA A 165 24.65 -27.31 -18.11
C ALA A 165 26.16 -27.39 -17.84
N THR A 166 26.57 -27.51 -16.58
CA THR A 166 27.98 -27.63 -16.15
C THR A 166 28.46 -29.06 -15.89
N LEU A 167 27.61 -30.07 -16.13
CA LEU A 167 27.93 -31.50 -16.08
C LEU A 167 28.02 -32.09 -17.48
#